data_AF-A0AAJ1UH70-F1
#
_entry.id   AF-A0AAJ1UH70-F1
#
_cell.length_a   1.000
_cell.length_b   1.000
_cell.length_c   1.000
_cell.angle_alpha   90.00
_cell.angle_beta   90.00
_cell.angle_gamma   90.00
#
_symmetry.space_group_name_H-M   'P 1'
#
loop_
_entity.id
_entity.type
_entity.pdbx_description
1 polymer ?
#
loop_
_entity_poly.entity_id
_entity_poly.type
_entity_poly.pdbx_seq_one_letter_code
_entity_poly.pdbx_strand_id
1 'polypeptide(L)' 'MTPKPGSKEATELGCTCPVIDNGYGKGYMGGVKDKDGNVMFVINASCSIHGEEAGNAE' A
#
# COMPACT_ATOMS: atom_id res chain seq x y z
N MET A 1 -6.03 9.71 -8.39
CA MET A 1 -6.17 8.64 -7.38
C MET A 1 -4.89 7.84 -7.39
N THR A 2 -4.27 7.62 -6.23
CA THR A 2 -3.06 6.79 -6.12
C THR A 2 -3.46 5.31 -6.21
N PRO A 3 -2.81 4.49 -7.06
CA PRO A 3 -3.10 3.06 -7.13
C PRO A 3 -2.72 2.36 -5.81
N LYS A 4 -3.29 1.19 -5.57
CA LYS A 4 -3.12 0.48 -4.30
C LYS A 4 -1.69 -0.09 -4.16
N PRO A 5 -1.09 -0.08 -2.96
CA PRO A 5 0.23 -0.66 -2.73
C PRO A 5 0.35 -2.08 -3.28
N GLY A 6 1.40 -2.33 -4.06
CA GLY A 6 1.68 -3.64 -4.66
C GLY A 6 0.74 -4.07 -5.79
N SER A 7 -0.17 -3.20 -6.28
CA SER A 7 -0.99 -3.50 -7.46
C SER A 7 -0.16 -3.47 -8.75
N LYS A 8 -0.71 -4.02 -9.84
CA LYS A 8 -0.06 -3.97 -11.16
C LYS A 8 0.13 -2.52 -11.60
N GLU A 9 -0.90 -1.71 -11.48
CA GLU A 9 -0.88 -0.28 -11.83
C GLU A 9 0.12 0.49 -10.97
N ALA A 10 0.21 0.19 -9.67
CA ALA A 10 1.20 0.83 -8.81
C ALA A 10 2.63 0.45 -9.20
N THR A 11 2.87 -0.83 -9.49
CA THR A 11 4.19 -1.33 -9.90
C THR A 11 4.64 -0.71 -11.23
N GLU A 12 3.72 -0.54 -12.17
CA GLU A 12 3.97 0.15 -13.46
C GLU A 12 4.35 1.63 -13.28
N LEU A 13 3.93 2.27 -12.17
CA LEU A 13 4.33 3.63 -11.81
C LEU A 13 5.60 3.70 -10.95
N GLY A 14 6.22 2.56 -10.60
CA GLY A 14 7.44 2.50 -9.80
C GLY A 14 7.23 2.21 -8.30
N CYS A 15 6.06 1.73 -7.89
CA CYS A 15 5.81 1.27 -6.52
C CYS A 15 6.80 0.17 -6.12
N THR A 16 7.35 0.28 -4.92
CA THR A 16 8.25 -0.73 -4.33
C THR A 16 7.66 -1.43 -3.11
N CYS A 17 6.37 -1.21 -2.81
CA CYS A 17 5.66 -1.96 -1.78
C CYS A 17 5.53 -3.46 -2.17
N PRO A 18 5.62 -4.40 -1.20
CA PRO A 18 5.60 -5.83 -1.52
C PRO A 18 4.33 -6.27 -2.25
N VAL A 19 4.48 -6.87 -3.42
CA VAL A 19 3.35 -7.28 -4.28
C VAL A 19 2.58 -8.46 -3.67
N ILE A 20 3.31 -9.46 -3.16
CA ILE A 20 2.71 -10.70 -2.62
C ILE A 20 2.00 -10.44 -1.28
N ASP A 21 2.64 -9.73 -0.35
CA ASP A 21 2.02 -9.45 0.95
C ASP A 21 0.77 -8.58 0.83
N ASN A 22 0.73 -7.68 -0.17
CA ASN A 22 -0.44 -6.87 -0.49
C ASN A 22 -1.43 -7.56 -1.42
N GLY A 23 -1.21 -8.84 -1.77
CA GLY A 23 -2.11 -9.62 -2.60
C GLY A 23 -2.42 -8.95 -3.95
N TYR A 24 -1.43 -8.35 -4.61
CA TYR A 24 -1.58 -7.60 -5.86
C TYR A 24 -2.56 -6.40 -5.72
N GLY A 25 -2.51 -5.69 -4.59
CA GLY A 25 -3.38 -4.55 -4.29
C GLY A 25 -4.71 -4.89 -3.61
N LYS A 26 -4.89 -6.14 -3.16
CA LYS A 26 -6.03 -6.54 -2.31
C LYS A 26 -5.89 -6.09 -0.87
N GLY A 27 -4.65 -5.88 -0.40
CA GLY A 27 -4.32 -5.56 0.98
C GLY A 27 -3.71 -6.75 1.72
N TYR A 28 -3.13 -6.44 2.89
CA TYR A 28 -2.46 -7.40 3.76
C TYR A 28 -3.40 -8.54 4.14
N MET A 29 -2.88 -9.78 4.07
CA MET A 29 -3.63 -11.02 4.36
C MET A 29 -4.99 -11.11 3.64
N GLY A 30 -5.08 -10.61 2.41
CA GLY A 30 -6.32 -10.64 1.63
C GLY A 30 -7.29 -9.49 1.91
N GLY A 31 -6.82 -8.41 2.53
CA GLY A 31 -7.60 -7.20 2.75
C GLY A 31 -8.13 -7.05 4.18
N VAL A 32 -7.33 -7.44 5.18
CA VAL A 32 -7.63 -7.18 6.59
C VAL A 32 -7.90 -5.69 6.80
N LYS A 33 -8.89 -5.39 7.64
CA LYS A 33 -9.30 -4.02 7.93
C LYS A 33 -8.83 -3.58 9.31
N ASP A 34 -8.51 -2.30 9.45
CA ASP A 34 -8.33 -1.67 10.76
C ASP A 34 -9.68 -1.49 11.49
N LYS A 35 -9.61 -0.87 12.68
CA LYS A 35 -10.78 -0.59 13.53
C LYS A 35 -11.80 0.36 12.87
N ASP A 36 -11.37 1.15 11.89
CA ASP A 36 -12.18 2.15 11.19
C ASP A 36 -12.69 1.61 9.83
N GLY A 37 -12.35 0.36 9.49
CA GLY A 37 -12.80 -0.35 8.29
C GLY A 37 -11.91 -0.16 7.07
N ASN A 38 -10.75 0.49 7.20
CA ASN A 38 -9.80 0.70 6.10
C ASN A 38 -8.97 -0.56 5.85
N VAL A 39 -8.73 -0.88 4.58
CA VAL A 39 -7.87 -2.01 4.21
C VAL A 39 -6.43 -1.69 4.55
N MET A 40 -5.79 -2.60 5.29
CA MET A 40 -4.38 -2.51 5.67
C MET A 40 -3.47 -2.94 4.52
N PHE A 41 -2.33 -2.27 4.37
CA PHE A 41 -1.29 -2.61 3.40
C PHE A 41 0.09 -2.66 4.06
N VAL A 42 0.97 -3.50 3.52
CA VAL A 42 2.39 -3.50 3.84
C VAL A 42 3.07 -2.45 2.98
N ILE A 43 3.63 -1.42 3.62
CA ILE A 43 4.26 -0.30 2.94
C ILE A 43 5.78 -0.43 3.06
N ASN A 44 6.48 -0.29 1.92
CA ASN A 44 7.90 0.00 1.95
C ASN A 44 8.07 1.49 2.26
N ALA A 45 8.68 1.83 3.39
CA ALA A 45 8.87 3.22 3.82
C ALA A 45 9.66 4.07 2.80
N SER A 46 10.48 3.43 1.96
CA SER A 46 11.22 4.11 0.88
C SER A 46 10.48 4.10 -0.47
N CYS A 47 9.21 3.66 -0.51
CA CYS A 47 8.40 3.72 -1.73
C CYS A 47 8.10 5.18 -2.07
N SER A 48 8.48 5.62 -3.27
CA SER A 48 8.23 6.98 -3.76
C SER A 48 6.74 7.32 -3.99
N ILE A 49 5.85 6.32 -3.89
CA ILE A 49 4.41 6.48 -4.10
C ILE A 49 3.63 6.40 -2.77
N HIS A 50 4.04 5.51 -1.88
CA HIS A 50 3.28 5.18 -0.65
C HIS A 50 4.10 5.33 0.64
N GLY A 51 5.41 5.54 0.55
CA GLY A 51 6.30 5.63 1.71
C GLY A 51 6.19 6.94 2.48
N GLU A 52 5.56 7.96 1.90
CA GLU A 52 5.44 9.32 2.46
C GLU A 52 4.19 9.54 3.35
N GLU A 53 3.65 8.50 4.00
CA GLU A 53 2.52 8.62 4.94
C GLU A 53 2.90 8.35 6.41
N ALA A 54 4.07 8.84 6.83
CA ALA A 54 4.44 8.95 8.25
C ALA A 54 4.84 10.39 8.66
N GLY A 55 4.52 11.40 7.84
CA GLY A 55 4.97 12.78 8.01
C GLY A 55 3.89 13.86 8.17
N ASN A 56 2.60 13.54 8.12
CA ASN A 56 1.52 14.52 8.30
C ASN A 56 0.44 13.96 9.25
N ALA A 57 0.81 13.80 10.51
CA ALA A 57 -0.13 13.84 11.62
C ALA A 57 0.09 15.19 12.32
N GLU A 58 -0.62 16.20 11.85
CA GLU A 58 -0.84 17.47 12.56
C GLU A 58 -2.07 17.37 13.47
#